data_AF-A0A3Q7TXR0-F1
#
_entry.id   AF-A0A3Q7TXR0-F1
#
_cell.length_a   1.000
_cell.length_b   1.000
_cell.length_c   1.000
_cell.angle_alpha   90.00
_cell.angle_beta   90.00
_cell.angle_gamma   90.00
#
_symmetry.space_group_name_H-M   'P 1'
#
loop_
_entity.id
_entity.type
_entity.pdbx_description
1 polymer ?
#
loop_
_entity_poly.entity_id
_entity_poly.type
_entity_poly.pdbx_seq_one_letter_code
_entity_poly.pdbx_strand_id
1 'polypeptide(L)'
;MPTLLLLVSSIPEMVRILGSLLVILLLFALTAALVKVDMSPGPFFSITMASVWFINSFCAVLQGSLFGQLGTMPSTYSTLFLSGQGLAGIFAALAMLMSMASGVDAQTSALGYFITPCVGIFVSIVCYLSLPHLEFARYYLAKKPSQAQGQELETKAELLQSDEKNGIPNSPQKVALTLDLDAEKDPELEPQEPQKPEKPSVFIVFQKIWLTALCLVLVFTVTLSVFPAITAMVTSSTSPGKWSRFFNPICCFLLFNIMDWVGRSLTSYFLWPDEDSRLLPLLVCLRVLFVPLFMLCHVPERSRLPILFPQDAYFITFMLLFAVSNGYLMSLTMCLAPRQVLPHEREVAGTLMTFFLALGLSCGAAFSFLFKALL
;
A
#
# COMPACT_ATOMS: atom_id res chain seq x y z
N MET A 1 -3.97 12.35 -13.29
CA MET A 1 -4.59 11.44 -12.30
C MET A 1 -5.64 10.49 -12.91
N PRO A 2 -6.65 10.94 -13.69
CA PRO A 2 -7.66 10.02 -14.25
C PRO A 2 -7.10 9.04 -15.29
N THR A 3 -6.08 9.41 -16.05
CA THR A 3 -5.50 8.59 -17.14
C THR A 3 -4.81 7.31 -16.65
N LEU A 4 -4.17 7.33 -15.48
CA LEU A 4 -3.45 6.16 -14.93
C LEU A 4 -4.42 5.09 -14.39
N LEU A 5 -5.50 5.54 -13.73
CA LEU A 5 -6.58 4.67 -13.23
C LEU A 5 -7.42 4.08 -14.37
N LEU A 6 -7.64 4.86 -15.45
CA LEU A 6 -8.28 4.36 -16.66
C LEU A 6 -7.46 3.26 -17.33
N LEU A 7 -6.13 3.41 -17.41
CA LEU A 7 -5.24 2.37 -17.94
C LEU A 7 -5.28 1.08 -17.08
N VAL A 8 -5.32 1.24 -15.76
CA VAL A 8 -5.47 0.15 -14.78
C VAL A 8 -6.77 -0.64 -15.00
N SER A 9 -7.87 0.05 -15.35
CA SER A 9 -9.16 -0.60 -15.62
C SER A 9 -9.22 -1.36 -16.95
N SER A 10 -8.31 -1.05 -17.90
CA SER A 10 -8.27 -1.69 -19.22
C SER A 10 -7.41 -2.94 -19.27
N ILE A 11 -6.52 -3.15 -18.30
CA ILE A 11 -5.58 -4.28 -18.28
C ILE A 11 -6.02 -5.30 -17.21
N PRO A 12 -6.14 -6.60 -17.57
CA PRO A 12 -6.47 -7.64 -16.60
C PRO A 12 -5.51 -7.63 -15.40
N GLU A 13 -6.06 -7.79 -14.20
CA GLU A 13 -5.29 -7.74 -12.94
C GLU A 13 -4.16 -8.78 -12.89
N MET A 14 -4.43 -10.00 -13.37
CA MET A 14 -3.43 -11.07 -13.51
C MET A 14 -2.24 -10.63 -14.37
N VAL A 15 -2.49 -9.89 -15.46
CA VAL A 15 -1.43 -9.36 -16.35
C VAL A 15 -0.66 -8.25 -15.65
N ARG A 16 -1.33 -7.38 -14.89
CA ARG A 16 -0.66 -6.32 -14.12
C ARG A 16 0.27 -6.90 -13.05
N ILE A 17 -0.19 -7.86 -12.27
CA ILE A 17 0.59 -8.46 -11.16
C ILE A 17 1.73 -9.34 -11.70
N LEU A 18 1.41 -10.34 -12.52
CA LEU A 18 2.41 -11.29 -13.03
C LEU A 18 3.39 -10.61 -13.99
N GLY A 19 2.90 -9.72 -14.85
CA GLY A 19 3.75 -8.93 -15.74
C GLY A 19 4.74 -8.05 -14.98
N SER A 20 4.27 -7.37 -13.91
CA SER A 20 5.16 -6.56 -13.06
C SER A 20 6.22 -7.44 -12.37
N LEU A 21 5.83 -8.58 -11.79
CA LEU A 21 6.77 -9.50 -11.14
C LEU A 21 7.84 -10.01 -12.12
N LEU A 22 7.45 -10.38 -13.35
CA LEU A 22 8.38 -10.85 -14.38
C LEU A 22 9.36 -9.75 -14.81
N VAL A 23 8.89 -8.53 -15.03
CA VAL A 23 9.77 -7.41 -15.41
C VAL A 23 10.73 -7.07 -14.26
N ILE A 24 10.25 -7.01 -13.02
CA ILE A 24 11.11 -6.77 -11.85
C ILE A 24 12.17 -7.87 -11.72
N LEU A 25 11.80 -9.14 -11.90
CA LEU A 25 12.73 -10.28 -11.87
C LEU A 25 13.83 -10.13 -12.93
N LEU A 26 13.45 -9.80 -14.18
CA LEU A 26 14.40 -9.61 -15.27
C LEU A 26 15.35 -8.44 -15.00
N LEU A 27 14.87 -7.34 -14.44
CA LEU A 27 15.69 -6.18 -14.11
C LEU A 27 16.65 -6.45 -12.93
N PHE A 28 16.22 -7.19 -11.91
CA PHE A 28 17.13 -7.64 -10.84
C PHE A 28 18.19 -8.62 -11.34
N ALA A 29 17.81 -9.57 -12.19
CA ALA A 29 18.74 -10.51 -12.81
C ALA A 29 19.76 -9.79 -13.73
N LEU A 30 19.29 -8.81 -14.52
CA LEU A 30 20.15 -7.93 -15.31
C LEU A 30 21.14 -7.18 -14.40
N THR A 31 20.65 -6.56 -13.32
CA THR A 31 21.50 -5.82 -12.39
C THR A 31 22.55 -6.74 -11.73
N ALA A 32 22.18 -7.95 -11.34
CA ALA A 32 23.11 -8.96 -10.84
C ALA A 32 24.18 -9.35 -11.87
N ALA A 33 23.80 -9.52 -13.14
CA ALA A 33 24.74 -9.79 -14.21
C ALA A 33 25.72 -8.62 -14.42
N LEU A 34 25.22 -7.38 -14.40
CA LEU A 34 26.05 -6.17 -14.57
C LEU A 34 27.10 -6.01 -13.47
N VAL A 35 26.88 -6.54 -12.26
CA VAL A 35 27.90 -6.54 -11.18
C VAL A 35 29.14 -7.35 -11.56
N LYS A 36 29.05 -8.31 -12.49
CA LYS A 36 30.19 -9.10 -13.00
C LYS A 36 30.81 -8.53 -14.27
N VAL A 37 30.19 -7.53 -14.91
CA VAL A 37 30.70 -6.95 -16.16
C VAL A 37 31.59 -5.77 -15.83
N ASP A 38 32.84 -5.81 -16.30
CA ASP A 38 33.75 -4.67 -16.20
C ASP A 38 33.25 -3.54 -17.10
N MET A 39 32.73 -2.48 -16.48
CA MET A 39 32.22 -1.29 -17.15
C MET A 39 32.79 -0.03 -16.50
N SER A 40 32.89 1.05 -17.28
CA SER A 40 33.28 2.35 -16.72
C SER A 40 32.18 2.89 -15.77
N PRO A 41 32.55 3.70 -14.75
CA PRO A 41 31.60 4.13 -13.71
C PRO A 41 30.39 4.91 -14.23
N GLY A 42 30.56 5.73 -15.27
CA GLY A 42 29.47 6.56 -15.84
C GLY A 42 28.34 5.71 -16.43
N PRO A 43 28.61 4.84 -17.42
CA PRO A 43 27.63 3.91 -17.95
C PRO A 43 27.02 2.98 -16.89
N PHE A 44 27.83 2.46 -15.96
CA PHE A 44 27.33 1.62 -14.86
C PHE A 44 26.31 2.37 -14.01
N PHE A 45 26.61 3.62 -13.63
CA PHE A 45 25.69 4.47 -12.88
C PHE A 45 24.38 4.74 -13.65
N SER A 46 24.48 5.15 -14.92
CA SER A 46 23.31 5.46 -15.75
C SER A 46 22.39 4.26 -15.95
N ILE A 47 22.94 3.09 -16.25
CA ILE A 47 22.16 1.85 -16.43
C ILE A 47 21.52 1.42 -15.11
N THR A 48 22.24 1.52 -14.00
CA THR A 48 21.72 1.17 -12.67
C THR A 48 20.57 2.10 -12.29
N MET A 49 20.72 3.41 -12.48
CA MET A 49 19.66 4.39 -12.18
C MET A 49 18.42 4.20 -13.07
N ALA A 50 18.61 3.92 -14.36
CA ALA A 50 17.51 3.58 -15.25
C ALA A 50 16.79 2.31 -14.79
N SER A 51 17.54 1.26 -14.42
CA SER A 51 16.97 0.00 -13.92
C SER A 51 16.17 0.21 -12.63
N VAL A 52 16.71 0.98 -11.68
CA VAL A 52 16.01 1.35 -10.43
C VAL A 52 14.72 2.11 -10.73
N TRP A 53 14.71 3.03 -11.70
CA TRP A 53 13.51 3.77 -12.08
C TRP A 53 12.42 2.85 -12.65
N PHE A 54 12.79 1.91 -13.53
CA PHE A 54 11.86 0.92 -14.05
C PHE A 54 11.36 -0.04 -12.96
N ILE A 55 12.24 -0.54 -12.09
CA ILE A 55 11.87 -1.40 -10.96
C ILE A 55 10.82 -0.70 -10.09
N ASN A 56 11.07 0.56 -9.69
CA ASN A 56 10.11 1.31 -8.87
C ASN A 56 8.77 1.55 -9.59
N SER A 57 8.80 1.78 -10.90
CA SER A 57 7.59 1.97 -11.72
C SER A 57 6.73 0.71 -11.73
N PHE A 58 7.32 -0.47 -11.97
CA PHE A 58 6.60 -1.74 -11.92
C PHE A 58 6.22 -2.16 -10.49
N CYS A 59 7.03 -1.80 -9.48
CA CYS A 59 6.64 -1.97 -8.07
C CYS A 59 5.40 -1.16 -7.72
N ALA A 60 5.25 0.07 -8.25
CA ALA A 60 4.07 0.88 -8.04
C ALA A 60 2.81 0.25 -8.68
N VAL A 61 2.93 -0.30 -9.89
CA VAL A 61 1.86 -1.06 -10.54
C VAL A 61 1.51 -2.31 -9.73
N LEU A 62 2.52 -3.09 -9.32
CA LEU A 62 2.35 -4.30 -8.50
C LEU A 62 1.65 -4.00 -7.17
N GLN A 63 2.14 -3.03 -6.40
CA GLN A 63 1.53 -2.65 -5.12
C GLN A 63 0.10 -2.13 -5.32
N GLY A 64 -0.13 -1.26 -6.31
CA GLY A 64 -1.45 -0.72 -6.58
C GLY A 64 -2.47 -1.81 -6.94
N SER A 65 -2.06 -2.77 -7.78
CA SER A 65 -2.88 -3.93 -8.11
C SER A 65 -3.17 -4.82 -6.90
N LEU A 66 -2.16 -5.14 -6.09
CA LEU A 66 -2.33 -5.99 -4.92
C LEU A 66 -3.22 -5.33 -3.85
N PHE A 67 -3.06 -4.03 -3.59
CA PHE A 67 -3.95 -3.31 -2.66
C PHE A 67 -5.37 -3.14 -3.21
N GLY A 68 -5.54 -2.99 -4.53
CA GLY A 68 -6.85 -3.04 -5.16
C GLY A 68 -7.55 -4.38 -4.90
N GLN A 69 -6.83 -5.49 -5.11
CA GLN A 69 -7.31 -6.84 -4.84
C GLN A 69 -7.64 -7.04 -3.35
N LEU A 70 -6.72 -6.67 -2.45
CA LEU A 70 -6.88 -6.81 -1.00
C LEU A 70 -8.01 -5.95 -0.44
N GLY A 71 -8.33 -4.82 -1.08
CA GLY A 71 -9.48 -3.98 -0.72
C GLY A 71 -10.82 -4.72 -0.82
N THR A 72 -10.91 -5.75 -1.66
CA THR A 72 -12.12 -6.59 -1.79
C THR A 72 -12.21 -7.69 -0.73
N MET A 73 -11.10 -8.00 -0.05
CA MET A 73 -10.99 -9.05 0.95
C MET A 73 -11.20 -8.51 2.38
N PRO A 74 -11.41 -9.39 3.38
CA PRO A 74 -11.38 -8.97 4.79
C PRO A 74 -10.06 -8.27 5.14
N SER A 75 -10.11 -7.27 6.02
CA SER A 75 -8.96 -6.44 6.39
C SER A 75 -7.77 -7.22 6.95
N THR A 76 -7.99 -8.41 7.52
CA THR A 76 -6.93 -9.33 7.98
C THR A 76 -5.94 -9.72 6.87
N TYR A 77 -6.38 -9.79 5.61
CA TYR A 77 -5.48 -10.09 4.49
C TYR A 77 -4.61 -8.88 4.14
N SER A 78 -5.17 -7.67 4.23
CA SER A 78 -4.40 -6.43 4.07
C SER A 78 -3.33 -6.31 5.15
N THR A 79 -3.67 -6.60 6.42
CA THR A 79 -2.68 -6.55 7.52
C THR A 79 -1.60 -7.62 7.38
N LEU A 80 -1.94 -8.83 6.91
CA LEU A 80 -0.96 -9.88 6.65
C LEU A 80 -0.01 -9.51 5.50
N PHE A 81 -0.53 -8.95 4.41
CA PHE A 81 0.26 -8.44 3.30
C PHE A 81 1.23 -7.34 3.76
N LEU A 82 0.72 -6.37 4.52
CA LEU A 82 1.51 -5.28 5.09
C LEU A 82 2.58 -5.80 6.06
N SER A 83 2.25 -6.81 6.89
CA SER A 83 3.22 -7.49 7.76
C SER A 83 4.34 -8.14 6.95
N GLY A 84 4.02 -8.81 5.84
CA GLY A 84 5.02 -9.35 4.90
C GLY A 84 6.00 -8.30 4.36
N GLN A 85 5.52 -7.08 4.07
CA GLN A 85 6.40 -5.97 3.69
C GLN A 85 7.35 -5.55 4.82
N GLY A 86 6.86 -5.51 6.07
CA GLY A 86 7.70 -5.23 7.24
C GLY A 86 8.78 -6.30 7.45
N LEU A 87 8.41 -7.57 7.27
CA LEU A 87 9.34 -8.70 7.34
C LEU A 87 10.45 -8.61 6.28
N ALA A 88 10.13 -8.18 5.05
CA ALA A 88 11.12 -7.94 4.01
C ALA A 88 12.19 -6.91 4.44
N GLY A 89 11.80 -5.89 5.20
CA GLY A 89 12.71 -4.92 5.79
C GLY A 89 13.67 -5.52 6.82
N ILE A 90 13.19 -6.47 7.65
CA ILE A 90 14.05 -7.21 8.60
C ILE A 90 15.08 -8.04 7.83
N PHE A 91 14.65 -8.75 6.77
CA PHE A 91 15.57 -9.51 5.92
C PHE A 91 16.65 -8.61 5.31
N ALA A 92 16.29 -7.41 4.83
CA ALA A 92 17.25 -6.45 4.29
C ALA A 92 18.26 -5.97 5.34
N ALA A 93 17.81 -5.66 6.56
CA ALA A 93 18.68 -5.23 7.65
C ALA A 93 19.61 -6.36 8.14
N LEU A 94 19.10 -7.60 8.21
CA LEU A 94 19.93 -8.77 8.54
C LEU A 94 20.95 -9.07 7.44
N ALA A 95 20.57 -8.96 6.18
CA ALA A 95 21.49 -9.11 5.06
C ALA A 95 22.62 -8.07 5.11
N MET A 96 22.29 -6.82 5.44
CA MET A 96 23.27 -5.75 5.70
C MET A 96 24.26 -6.12 6.81
N LEU A 97 23.75 -6.59 7.95
CA LEU A 97 24.58 -7.01 9.09
C LEU A 97 25.48 -8.20 8.74
N MET A 98 24.94 -9.20 8.05
CA MET A 98 25.70 -10.39 7.63
C MET A 98 26.81 -10.03 6.64
N SER A 99 26.54 -9.15 5.66
CA SER A 99 27.55 -8.65 4.73
C SER A 99 28.66 -7.86 5.43
N MET A 100 28.31 -7.02 6.41
CA MET A 100 29.31 -6.29 7.19
C MET A 100 30.14 -7.21 8.10
N ALA A 101 29.53 -8.26 8.65
CA ALA A 101 30.18 -9.22 9.54
C ALA A 101 31.06 -10.24 8.79
N SER A 102 30.68 -10.63 7.58
CA SER A 102 31.40 -11.62 6.77
C SER A 102 32.73 -11.10 6.21
N GLY A 103 32.92 -9.77 6.13
CA GLY A 103 34.13 -9.16 5.59
C GLY A 103 34.35 -9.44 4.09
N VAL A 104 33.32 -9.93 3.41
CA VAL A 104 33.34 -10.26 2.00
C VAL A 104 33.42 -8.97 1.16
N ASP A 105 34.06 -9.05 0.01
CA ASP A 105 34.19 -7.91 -0.91
C ASP A 105 32.81 -7.35 -1.34
N ALA A 106 32.80 -6.08 -1.73
CA ALA A 106 31.57 -5.37 -2.06
C ALA A 106 30.86 -5.99 -3.28
N GLN A 107 31.59 -6.59 -4.22
CA GLN A 107 31.03 -7.18 -5.43
C GLN A 107 30.26 -8.46 -5.11
N THR A 108 30.84 -9.35 -4.31
CA THR A 108 30.19 -10.59 -3.86
C THR A 108 28.99 -10.28 -2.95
N SER A 109 29.10 -9.26 -2.08
CA SER A 109 27.96 -8.79 -1.28
C SER A 109 26.83 -8.24 -2.15
N ALA A 110 27.16 -7.44 -3.18
CA ALA A 110 26.19 -6.91 -4.13
C ALA A 110 25.45 -8.01 -4.90
N LEU A 111 26.15 -9.07 -5.32
CA LEU A 111 25.52 -10.22 -5.95
C LEU A 111 24.50 -10.89 -5.02
N GLY A 112 24.84 -11.05 -3.74
CA GLY A 112 23.90 -11.54 -2.73
C GLY A 112 22.63 -10.67 -2.68
N TYR A 113 22.78 -9.35 -2.61
CA TYR A 113 21.65 -8.42 -2.54
C TYR A 113 20.76 -8.42 -3.79
N PHE A 114 21.29 -8.69 -4.98
CA PHE A 114 20.49 -8.73 -6.21
C PHE A 114 19.91 -10.13 -6.51
N ILE A 115 20.58 -11.21 -6.12
CA ILE A 115 20.11 -12.59 -6.34
C ILE A 115 19.01 -12.96 -5.32
N THR A 116 19.14 -12.55 -4.06
CA THR A 116 18.14 -12.90 -3.03
C THR A 116 16.70 -12.43 -3.39
N PRO A 117 16.48 -11.19 -3.87
CA PRO A 117 15.17 -10.77 -4.38
C PRO A 117 14.68 -11.60 -5.56
N CYS A 118 15.55 -12.05 -6.47
CA CYS A 118 15.13 -12.92 -7.58
C CYS A 118 14.48 -14.21 -7.09
N VAL A 119 15.05 -14.84 -6.05
CA VAL A 119 14.47 -16.04 -5.43
C VAL A 119 13.10 -15.71 -4.80
N GLY A 120 13.01 -14.61 -4.04
CA GLY A 120 11.77 -14.17 -3.42
C GLY A 120 10.66 -13.86 -4.45
N ILE A 121 11.00 -13.21 -5.56
CA ILE A 121 10.07 -12.92 -6.65
C ILE A 121 9.63 -14.20 -7.35
N PHE A 122 10.55 -15.13 -7.62
CA PHE A 122 10.21 -16.43 -8.21
C PHE A 122 9.22 -17.21 -7.34
N VAL A 123 9.47 -17.30 -6.03
CA VAL A 123 8.54 -17.91 -5.08
C VAL A 123 7.20 -17.18 -5.10
N SER A 124 7.20 -15.83 -5.12
CA SER A 124 5.98 -15.03 -5.20
C SER A 124 5.15 -15.31 -6.45
N ILE A 125 5.81 -15.50 -7.61
CA ILE A 125 5.15 -15.88 -8.87
C ILE A 125 4.48 -17.25 -8.73
N VAL A 126 5.20 -18.26 -8.21
CA VAL A 126 4.65 -19.61 -8.01
C VAL A 126 3.46 -19.59 -7.05
N CYS A 127 3.58 -18.86 -5.93
CA CYS A 127 2.48 -18.67 -4.99
C CYS A 127 1.27 -18.00 -5.66
N TYR A 128 1.49 -16.94 -6.44
CA TYR A 128 0.42 -16.23 -7.13
C TYR A 128 -0.31 -17.10 -8.17
N LEU A 129 0.44 -17.89 -8.95
CA LEU A 129 -0.14 -18.85 -9.90
C LEU A 129 -0.90 -19.99 -9.21
N SER A 130 -0.62 -20.26 -7.94
CA SER A 130 -1.31 -21.29 -7.15
C SER A 130 -2.63 -20.80 -6.55
N LEU A 131 -2.86 -19.48 -6.44
CA LEU A 131 -4.08 -18.90 -5.86
C LEU A 131 -5.37 -19.43 -6.51
N PRO A 132 -5.51 -19.51 -7.86
CA PRO A 132 -6.71 -20.00 -8.51
C PRO A 132 -7.07 -21.46 -8.20
N HIS A 133 -6.17 -22.24 -7.60
CA HIS A 133 -6.45 -23.61 -7.16
C HIS A 133 -7.13 -23.68 -5.80
N LEU A 134 -7.18 -22.58 -5.04
CA LEU A 134 -7.82 -22.51 -3.73
C LEU A 134 -9.29 -22.07 -3.87
N GLU A 135 -10.21 -22.83 -3.29
CA GLU A 135 -11.65 -22.52 -3.29
C GLU A 135 -11.96 -21.16 -2.65
N PHE A 136 -11.25 -20.83 -1.56
CA PHE A 136 -11.35 -19.53 -0.89
C PHE A 136 -10.99 -18.36 -1.81
N ALA A 137 -9.88 -18.48 -2.54
CA ALA A 137 -9.44 -17.45 -3.46
C ALA A 137 -10.44 -17.28 -4.61
N ARG A 138 -11.02 -18.37 -5.11
CA ARG A 138 -12.11 -18.30 -6.11
C ARG A 138 -13.33 -17.55 -5.56
N TYR A 139 -13.72 -17.77 -4.30
CA TYR A 139 -14.88 -17.08 -3.73
C TYR A 139 -14.71 -15.55 -3.70
N TYR A 140 -13.54 -15.04 -3.29
CA TYR A 140 -13.27 -13.61 -3.21
C TYR A 140 -12.81 -12.98 -4.54
N LEU A 141 -12.09 -13.72 -5.39
CA LEU A 141 -11.50 -13.20 -6.63
C LEU A 141 -12.32 -13.48 -7.90
N ALA A 142 -13.09 -14.58 -7.95
CA ALA A 142 -13.87 -14.93 -9.14
C ALA A 142 -15.21 -14.18 -9.21
N LYS A 143 -15.67 -13.57 -8.11
CA LYS A 143 -16.91 -12.81 -8.09
C LYS A 143 -16.65 -11.37 -8.55
N LYS A 144 -16.64 -11.14 -9.87
CA LYS A 144 -16.98 -9.81 -10.40
C LYS A 144 -18.40 -9.50 -9.91
N PRO A 145 -18.63 -8.44 -9.10
CA PRO A 145 -19.95 -8.10 -8.57
C PRO A 145 -21.02 -7.93 -9.67
N SER A 146 -20.58 -7.68 -10.90
CA SER A 146 -21.44 -7.49 -12.08
C SER A 146 -22.31 -8.70 -12.44
N GLN A 147 -21.95 -9.93 -12.08
CA GLN A 147 -22.70 -11.12 -12.51
C GLN A 147 -23.79 -11.54 -11.50
N ALA A 148 -23.53 -11.37 -10.19
CA ALA A 148 -24.51 -11.67 -9.15
C ALA A 148 -25.65 -10.64 -9.13
N GLN A 149 -25.36 -9.37 -9.44
CA GLN A 149 -26.38 -8.33 -9.51
C GLN A 149 -27.24 -8.46 -10.78
N GLY A 150 -26.66 -8.91 -11.90
CA GLY A 150 -27.41 -9.28 -13.10
C GLY A 150 -28.35 -10.47 -12.87
N GLN A 151 -27.87 -11.54 -12.22
CA GLN A 151 -28.70 -12.70 -11.88
C GLN A 151 -29.80 -12.37 -10.86
N GLU A 152 -29.55 -11.52 -9.86
CA GLU A 152 -30.58 -11.15 -8.88
C GLU A 152 -31.67 -10.26 -9.51
N LEU A 153 -31.29 -9.38 -10.44
CA LEU A 153 -32.22 -8.57 -11.24
C LEU A 153 -33.01 -9.40 -12.25
N GLU A 154 -32.38 -10.37 -12.93
CA GLU A 154 -33.05 -11.32 -13.82
C GLU A 154 -34.02 -12.22 -13.04
N THR A 155 -33.61 -12.74 -11.87
CA THR A 155 -34.46 -13.58 -11.02
C THR A 155 -35.66 -12.79 -10.49
N LYS A 156 -35.46 -11.53 -10.09
CA LYS A 156 -36.56 -10.64 -9.65
C LYS A 156 -37.50 -10.28 -10.81
N ALA A 157 -36.98 -10.06 -12.02
CA ALA A 157 -37.77 -9.79 -13.21
C ALA A 157 -38.60 -11.02 -13.65
N GLU A 158 -38.02 -12.22 -13.59
CA GLU A 158 -38.73 -13.47 -13.89
C GLU A 158 -39.86 -13.76 -12.88
N LEU A 159 -39.63 -13.49 -11.59
CA LEU A 159 -40.67 -13.65 -10.56
C LEU A 159 -41.86 -12.69 -10.78
N LEU A 160 -41.59 -11.43 -11.14
CA LEU A 160 -42.64 -10.44 -11.44
C LEU A 160 -43.43 -10.82 -12.71
N GLN A 161 -42.78 -11.35 -13.76
CA GLN A 161 -43.47 -11.83 -14.97
C GLN A 161 -44.26 -13.12 -14.74
N SER A 162 -43.86 -13.95 -13.78
CA SER A 162 -44.57 -15.18 -13.44
C SER A 162 -45.86 -14.94 -12.68
N ASP A 163 -45.93 -13.87 -11.88
CA ASP A 163 -47.15 -13.44 -11.17
C ASP A 163 -48.19 -12.83 -12.12
N GLU A 164 -47.79 -12.15 -13.20
CA GLU A 164 -48.73 -11.68 -14.24
C GLU A 164 -49.34 -12.82 -15.06
N LYS A 165 -48.63 -13.94 -15.24
CA LYS A 165 -49.10 -15.08 -16.05
C LYS A 165 -50.02 -16.05 -15.32
N ASN A 166 -50.06 -16.02 -13.98
CA ASN A 166 -50.81 -16.98 -13.16
C ASN A 166 -52.09 -16.40 -12.51
N GLY A 167 -52.70 -15.39 -13.13
CA GLY A 167 -54.05 -14.94 -12.77
C GLY A 167 -55.13 -15.95 -13.17
N ILE A 168 -55.69 -16.64 -12.17
CA ILE A 168 -56.81 -17.59 -12.27
C ILE A 168 -58.03 -16.95 -12.96
N PRO A 169 -58.70 -17.62 -13.93
CA PRO A 169 -59.89 -17.10 -14.59
C PRO A 169 -61.17 -17.51 -13.84
N ASN A 170 -62.09 -16.58 -13.54
CA ASN A 170 -63.53 -16.84 -13.37
C ASN A 170 -64.38 -15.54 -13.27
N SER A 171 -64.95 -15.12 -14.41
CA SER A 171 -66.37 -14.72 -14.71
C SER A 171 -67.17 -13.73 -13.81
N PRO A 172 -68.25 -13.08 -14.30
CA PRO A 172 -68.48 -12.39 -15.57
C PRO A 172 -69.13 -10.99 -15.37
N GLN A 173 -68.55 -9.91 -15.89
CA GLN A 173 -69.35 -8.72 -16.23
C GLN A 173 -68.64 -7.85 -17.25
N LYS A 174 -68.75 -8.27 -18.51
CA LYS A 174 -68.70 -7.34 -19.64
C LYS A 174 -70.12 -6.88 -19.89
N VAL A 175 -70.27 -5.67 -20.42
CA VAL A 175 -71.50 -4.99 -20.85
C VAL A 175 -72.05 -4.01 -19.81
N ALA A 176 -71.55 -2.77 -19.85
CA ALA A 176 -72.41 -1.60 -20.01
C ALA A 176 -71.56 -0.37 -20.38
N LEU A 177 -71.75 0.07 -21.63
CA LEU A 177 -71.76 1.46 -22.06
C LEU A 177 -70.52 2.34 -21.83
N THR A 178 -69.78 2.50 -22.93
CA THR A 178 -69.17 3.77 -23.35
C THR A 178 -70.09 4.96 -23.05
N LEU A 179 -69.55 6.04 -22.45
CA LEU A 179 -69.74 7.46 -22.81
C LEU A 179 -68.96 8.38 -21.83
N ASP A 180 -67.90 9.00 -22.38
CA ASP A 180 -67.45 10.39 -22.22
C ASP A 180 -66.91 10.98 -20.90
N LEU A 181 -65.66 11.52 -21.02
CA LEU A 181 -64.98 12.62 -20.28
C LEU A 181 -64.40 12.23 -18.89
N ASP A 182 -63.13 12.41 -18.52
CA ASP A 182 -62.06 13.32 -18.95
C ASP A 182 -60.70 12.59 -18.98
N ALA A 183 -59.84 13.03 -19.89
CA ALA A 183 -58.45 12.58 -19.98
C ALA A 183 -57.59 13.24 -18.88
N GLU A 184 -57.48 12.62 -17.70
CA GLU A 184 -56.29 12.79 -16.87
C GLU A 184 -55.19 11.86 -17.41
N LYS A 185 -54.17 12.51 -17.94
CA LYS A 185 -52.97 11.90 -18.51
C LYS A 185 -52.12 11.40 -17.35
N ASP A 186 -52.35 10.17 -16.91
CA ASP A 186 -51.37 9.46 -16.07
C ASP A 186 -50.03 9.50 -16.81
N PRO A 187 -48.92 9.92 -16.15
CA PRO A 187 -47.63 9.87 -16.79
C PRO A 187 -47.28 8.40 -17.00
N GLU A 188 -47.30 7.95 -18.26
CA GLU A 188 -46.67 6.71 -18.71
C GLU A 188 -45.27 6.65 -18.10
N LEU A 189 -45.11 5.78 -17.10
CA LEU A 189 -43.81 5.46 -16.53
C LEU A 189 -43.08 4.69 -17.63
N GLU A 190 -42.31 5.39 -18.46
CA GLU A 190 -41.38 4.74 -19.38
C GLU A 190 -40.55 3.73 -18.56
N PRO A 191 -40.38 2.49 -19.05
CA PRO A 191 -39.51 1.52 -18.40
C PRO A 191 -38.10 2.13 -18.32
N GLN A 192 -37.68 2.55 -17.13
CA GLN A 192 -36.31 2.97 -16.91
C GLN A 192 -35.40 1.82 -17.30
N GLU A 193 -34.61 2.01 -18.35
CA GLU A 193 -33.53 1.08 -18.72
C GLU A 193 -32.72 0.74 -17.45
N PRO A 194 -32.32 -0.53 -17.25
CA PRO A 194 -31.46 -0.88 -16.13
C PRO A 194 -30.20 -0.02 -16.21
N GLN A 195 -30.04 0.90 -15.23
CA GLN A 195 -28.84 1.72 -15.12
C GLN A 195 -27.64 0.79 -15.12
N LYS A 196 -26.81 0.87 -16.17
CA LYS A 196 -25.49 0.22 -16.23
C LYS A 196 -24.76 0.50 -14.91
N PRO A 197 -24.04 -0.47 -14.31
CA PRO A 197 -23.27 -0.22 -13.10
C PRO A 197 -22.37 0.98 -13.33
N GLU A 198 -22.71 2.08 -12.68
CA GLU A 198 -22.04 3.35 -12.86
C GLU A 198 -20.59 3.16 -12.39
N LYS A 199 -19.62 3.45 -13.27
CA LYS A 199 -18.21 3.29 -12.91
C LYS A 199 -17.95 4.13 -11.65
N PRO A 200 -17.35 3.57 -10.59
CA PRO A 200 -17.13 4.31 -9.36
C PRO A 200 -16.32 5.57 -9.66
N SER A 201 -16.89 6.74 -9.38
CA SER A 201 -16.23 8.02 -9.62
C SER A 201 -15.06 8.17 -8.64
N VAL A 202 -13.84 8.14 -9.17
CA VAL A 202 -12.59 8.27 -8.40
C VAL A 202 -12.61 9.48 -7.47
N PHE A 203 -13.22 10.59 -7.91
CA PHE A 203 -13.31 11.81 -7.12
C PHE A 203 -14.20 11.64 -5.88
N ILE A 204 -15.33 10.94 -6.01
CA ILE A 204 -16.24 10.64 -4.89
C ILE A 204 -15.54 9.72 -3.89
N VAL A 205 -14.84 8.69 -4.39
CA VAL A 205 -14.06 7.77 -3.54
C VAL A 205 -12.98 8.54 -2.77
N PHE A 206 -12.24 9.41 -3.46
CA PHE A 206 -11.24 10.26 -2.82
C PHE A 206 -11.86 11.15 -1.73
N GLN A 207 -12.99 11.80 -2.01
CA GLN A 207 -13.67 12.65 -1.04
C GLN A 207 -14.13 11.89 0.21
N LYS A 208 -14.42 10.59 0.12
CA LYS A 208 -14.73 9.74 1.28
C LYS A 208 -13.49 9.44 2.13
N ILE A 209 -12.36 9.13 1.50
CA ILE A 209 -11.15 8.66 2.21
C ILE A 209 -10.08 9.74 2.46
N TRP A 210 -10.33 10.99 2.07
CA TRP A 210 -9.30 12.04 2.00
C TRP A 210 -8.53 12.24 3.31
N LEU A 211 -9.21 12.16 4.47
CA LEU A 211 -8.58 12.35 5.78
C LEU A 211 -7.64 11.18 6.10
N THR A 212 -8.07 9.95 5.81
CA THR A 212 -7.27 8.74 5.98
C THR A 212 -6.05 8.74 5.05
N ALA A 213 -6.24 9.17 3.80
CA ALA A 213 -5.17 9.36 2.82
C ALA A 213 -4.17 10.43 3.26
N LEU A 214 -4.63 11.56 3.81
CA LEU A 214 -3.77 12.61 4.35
C LEU A 214 -2.96 12.10 5.56
N CYS A 215 -3.58 11.33 6.45
CA CYS A 215 -2.90 10.70 7.58
C CYS A 215 -1.75 9.79 7.08
N LEU A 216 -2.02 8.96 6.08
CA LEU A 216 -1.01 8.09 5.46
C LEU A 216 0.16 8.90 4.85
N VAL A 217 -0.14 9.97 4.11
CA VAL A 217 0.87 10.88 3.55
C VAL A 217 1.75 11.46 4.66
N LEU A 218 1.14 11.95 5.75
CA LEU A 218 1.86 12.55 6.87
C LEU A 218 2.73 11.54 7.61
N VAL A 219 2.24 10.30 7.84
CA VAL A 219 3.03 9.23 8.46
C VAL A 219 4.33 9.02 7.67
N PHE A 220 4.24 8.79 6.35
CA PHE A 220 5.42 8.55 5.53
C PHE A 220 6.28 9.80 5.31
N THR A 221 5.67 10.99 5.26
CA THR A 221 6.39 12.26 5.14
C THR A 221 7.29 12.44 6.35
N VAL A 222 6.74 12.31 7.57
CA VAL A 222 7.53 12.37 8.80
C VAL A 222 8.58 11.27 8.80
N THR A 223 8.19 10.04 8.46
CA THR A 223 9.12 8.90 8.51
C THR A 223 10.33 9.07 7.61
N LEU A 224 10.12 9.33 6.31
CA LEU A 224 11.21 9.48 5.36
C LEU A 224 11.94 10.82 5.46
N SER A 225 11.38 11.82 6.12
CA SER A 225 12.11 13.07 6.39
C SER A 225 13.29 12.88 7.35
N VAL A 226 13.23 11.86 8.22
CA VAL A 226 14.31 11.56 9.17
C VAL A 226 14.98 10.22 8.93
N PHE A 227 14.23 9.16 8.60
CA PHE A 227 14.77 7.83 8.39
C PHE A 227 14.93 7.50 6.90
N PRO A 228 16.11 7.03 6.45
CA PRO A 228 17.36 6.89 7.20
C PRO A 228 18.25 8.14 7.17
N ALA A 229 17.92 9.17 6.38
CA ALA A 229 18.85 10.24 6.00
C ALA A 229 19.47 11.01 7.19
N ILE A 230 18.68 11.26 8.24
CA ILE A 230 19.09 11.93 9.47
C ILE A 230 19.51 10.92 10.52
N THR A 231 18.69 9.89 10.73
CA THR A 231 18.92 8.91 11.81
C THR A 231 20.18 8.08 11.61
N ALA A 232 20.62 7.84 10.38
CA ALA A 232 21.88 7.15 10.09
C ALA A 232 23.13 8.04 10.27
N MET A 233 22.97 9.35 10.48
CA MET A 233 24.06 10.26 10.83
C MET A 233 24.34 10.29 12.34
N VAL A 234 23.42 9.76 13.16
CA VAL A 234 23.62 9.66 14.61
C VAL A 234 24.70 8.62 14.90
N THR A 235 25.61 8.94 15.81
CA THR A 235 26.67 8.02 16.24
C THR A 235 26.58 7.70 17.72
N SER A 236 27.06 6.51 18.08
CA SER A 236 27.21 6.10 19.47
C SER A 236 28.11 7.07 20.24
N SER A 237 27.64 7.51 21.40
CA SER A 237 28.40 8.27 22.40
C SER A 237 29.35 7.40 23.21
N THR A 238 29.13 6.08 23.24
CA THR A 238 29.98 5.12 23.92
C THR A 238 31.28 4.89 23.15
N SER A 239 32.42 4.81 23.88
CA SER A 239 33.83 4.76 23.43
C SER A 239 34.10 4.21 22.01
N PRO A 240 35.05 4.79 21.25
CA PRO A 240 35.42 4.32 19.92
C PRO A 240 35.81 2.83 19.94
N GLY A 241 35.30 2.06 18.97
CA GLY A 241 35.52 0.62 18.88
C GLY A 241 34.61 -0.04 17.86
N LYS A 242 34.54 -1.38 17.87
CA LYS A 242 33.70 -2.15 16.95
C LYS A 242 32.21 -1.75 17.02
N TRP A 243 31.73 -1.31 18.18
CA TRP A 243 30.35 -0.90 18.40
C TRP A 243 29.91 0.26 17.49
N SER A 244 30.76 1.27 17.26
CA SER A 244 30.39 2.42 16.42
C SER A 244 30.08 2.01 14.97
N ARG A 245 30.75 0.97 14.46
CA ARG A 245 30.49 0.41 13.11
C ARG A 245 29.14 -0.31 13.01
N PHE A 246 28.71 -0.97 14.09
CA PHE A 246 27.46 -1.74 14.11
C PHE A 246 26.27 -0.97 14.69
N PHE A 247 26.50 0.18 15.33
CA PHE A 247 25.47 1.01 15.95
C PHE A 247 24.35 1.35 14.98
N ASN A 248 24.65 1.92 13.81
CA ASN A 248 23.63 2.27 12.82
C ASN A 248 22.91 1.04 12.23
N PRO A 249 23.60 0.00 11.74
CA PRO A 249 22.96 -1.23 11.30
C PRO A 249 22.00 -1.85 12.33
N ILE A 250 22.37 -1.85 13.62
CA ILE A 250 21.57 -2.47 14.70
C ILE A 250 20.48 -1.52 15.20
N CYS A 251 20.86 -0.35 15.72
CA CYS A 251 19.99 0.56 16.45
C CYS A 251 19.15 1.44 15.52
N CYS A 252 19.56 1.65 14.25
CA CYS A 252 18.79 2.39 13.27
C CYS A 252 18.03 1.43 12.35
N PHE A 253 18.74 0.65 11.53
CA PHE A 253 18.09 -0.17 10.49
C PHE A 253 17.36 -1.39 11.05
N LEU A 254 18.03 -2.27 11.80
CA LEU A 254 17.40 -3.49 12.31
C LEU A 254 16.28 -3.16 13.30
N LEU A 255 16.54 -2.27 14.26
CA LEU A 255 15.53 -1.87 15.24
C LEU A 255 14.30 -1.25 14.57
N PHE A 256 14.48 -0.33 13.60
CA PHE A 256 13.36 0.24 12.85
C PHE A 256 12.55 -0.85 12.17
N ASN A 257 13.18 -1.77 11.44
CA ASN A 257 12.45 -2.79 10.68
C ASN A 257 11.73 -3.80 11.59
N ILE A 258 12.33 -4.23 12.71
CA ILE A 258 11.66 -5.13 13.67
C ILE A 258 10.45 -4.44 14.28
N MET A 259 10.60 -3.20 14.74
CA MET A 259 9.53 -2.46 15.41
C MET A 259 8.43 -2.01 14.43
N ASP A 260 8.78 -1.65 13.20
CA ASP A 260 7.81 -1.40 12.12
C ASP A 260 7.00 -2.66 11.80
N TRP A 261 7.66 -3.81 11.70
CA TRP A 261 6.97 -5.10 11.53
C TRP A 261 6.05 -5.45 12.70
N VAL A 262 6.48 -5.22 13.95
CA VAL A 262 5.64 -5.39 15.14
C VAL A 262 4.41 -4.48 15.07
N GLY A 263 4.61 -3.20 14.72
CA GLY A 263 3.52 -2.24 14.52
C GLY A 263 2.50 -2.69 13.48
N ARG A 264 2.97 -3.14 12.31
CA ARG A 264 2.10 -3.69 11.24
C ARG A 264 1.35 -4.93 11.71
N SER A 265 2.05 -5.84 12.38
CA SER A 265 1.47 -7.10 12.87
C SER A 265 0.41 -6.88 13.94
N LEU A 266 0.62 -5.91 14.86
CA LEU A 266 -0.36 -5.50 15.88
C LEU A 266 -1.71 -5.11 15.30
N THR A 267 -1.74 -4.47 14.12
CA THR A 267 -3.01 -4.09 13.46
C THR A 267 -3.86 -5.30 13.03
N SER A 268 -3.29 -6.50 12.93
CA SER A 268 -4.05 -7.73 12.65
C SER A 268 -4.90 -8.17 13.83
N TYR A 269 -4.51 -7.79 15.05
CA TYR A 269 -5.20 -8.16 16.30
C TYR A 269 -6.03 -7.01 16.85
N PHE A 270 -5.50 -5.78 16.75
CA PHE A 270 -6.11 -4.58 17.32
C PHE A 270 -6.21 -3.49 16.25
N LEU A 271 -7.43 -3.26 15.76
CA LEU A 271 -7.72 -2.19 14.80
C LEU A 271 -8.33 -1.00 15.54
N TRP A 272 -7.46 -0.23 16.21
CA TRP A 272 -7.86 0.94 17.00
C TRP A 272 -6.90 2.11 16.77
N PRO A 273 -7.36 3.38 16.76
CA PRO A 273 -8.74 3.83 16.89
C PRO A 273 -9.59 3.57 15.64
N ASP A 274 -10.91 3.64 15.81
CA ASP A 274 -11.89 3.38 14.75
C ASP A 274 -11.92 4.50 13.69
N GLU A 275 -12.55 4.23 12.55
CA GLU A 275 -12.54 5.08 11.35
C GLU A 275 -13.12 6.49 11.58
N ASP A 276 -14.06 6.66 12.51
CA ASP A 276 -14.67 7.94 12.85
C ASP A 276 -13.90 8.74 13.94
N SER A 277 -12.86 8.14 14.51
CA SER A 277 -12.18 8.72 15.66
C SER A 277 -11.21 9.83 15.26
N ARG A 278 -11.33 10.98 15.93
CA ARG A 278 -10.35 12.09 15.84
C ARG A 278 -8.97 11.73 16.42
N LEU A 279 -8.84 10.57 17.05
CA LEU A 279 -7.58 10.13 17.63
C LEU A 279 -6.55 9.73 16.58
N LEU A 280 -6.97 9.16 15.44
CA LEU A 280 -6.06 8.80 14.34
C LEU A 280 -5.25 10.02 13.85
N PRO A 281 -5.88 11.12 13.40
CA PRO A 281 -5.13 12.29 12.95
C PRO A 281 -4.31 12.93 14.08
N LEU A 282 -4.77 12.88 15.34
CA LEU A 282 -4.00 13.35 16.48
C LEU A 282 -2.69 12.56 16.66
N LEU A 283 -2.75 11.23 16.65
CA LEU A 283 -1.57 10.36 16.78
C LEU A 283 -0.60 10.55 15.62
N VAL A 284 -1.11 10.77 14.41
CA VAL A 284 -0.29 11.07 13.22
C VAL A 284 0.40 12.42 13.36
N CYS A 285 -0.31 13.48 13.78
CA CYS A 285 0.28 14.79 14.03
C CYS A 285 1.34 14.75 15.15
N LEU A 286 1.12 13.94 16.18
CA LEU A 286 2.10 13.76 17.27
C LEU A 286 3.44 13.21 16.75
N ARG A 287 3.44 12.44 15.65
CA ARG A 287 4.69 11.93 15.05
C ARG A 287 5.63 13.05 14.62
N VAL A 288 5.13 14.24 14.31
CA VAL A 288 5.97 15.39 13.91
C VAL A 288 7.01 15.72 14.99
N LEU A 289 6.72 15.41 16.26
CA LEU A 289 7.68 15.57 17.37
C LEU A 289 8.94 14.71 17.22
N PHE A 290 8.89 13.58 16.51
CA PHE A 290 10.08 12.77 16.27
C PHE A 290 11.14 13.49 15.44
N VAL A 291 10.75 14.45 14.60
CA VAL A 291 11.69 15.22 13.76
C VAL A 291 12.71 15.97 14.61
N PRO A 292 12.32 16.91 15.50
CA PRO A 292 13.28 17.58 16.37
C PRO A 292 13.97 16.63 17.35
N LEU A 293 13.29 15.57 17.83
CA LEU A 293 13.91 14.60 18.73
C LEU A 293 15.14 13.90 18.09
N PHE A 294 15.04 13.49 16.82
CA PHE A 294 16.17 12.90 16.11
C PHE A 294 17.21 13.93 15.68
N MET A 295 16.80 15.14 15.27
CA MET A 295 17.75 16.21 14.90
C MET A 295 18.61 16.70 16.08
N LEU A 296 18.11 16.57 17.32
CA LEU A 296 18.81 16.95 18.56
C LEU A 296 19.57 15.79 19.22
N CYS A 297 19.62 14.62 18.58
CA CYS A 297 20.47 13.50 18.99
C CYS A 297 21.95 13.78 18.69
N HIS A 298 22.84 12.89 19.17
CA HIS A 298 24.28 13.01 18.97
C HIS A 298 24.71 12.76 17.51
N VAL A 299 24.71 13.83 16.70
CA VAL A 299 25.26 13.84 15.34
C VAL A 299 26.65 14.49 15.38
N PRO A 300 27.74 13.76 15.05
CA PRO A 300 29.09 14.29 15.11
C PRO A 300 29.39 15.21 13.91
N GLU A 301 30.24 16.21 14.17
CA GLU A 301 30.80 17.20 13.24
C GLU A 301 29.78 18.02 12.42
N ARG A 302 29.71 19.32 12.74
CA ARG A 302 29.06 20.41 11.98
C ARG A 302 27.54 20.52 12.06
N SER A 303 26.87 20.02 13.11
CA SER A 303 25.49 20.41 13.36
C SER A 303 25.40 21.87 13.84
N ARG A 304 24.60 22.70 13.19
CA ARG A 304 24.25 24.05 13.70
C ARG A 304 23.39 24.02 14.96
N LEU A 305 22.88 22.83 15.31
CA LEU A 305 21.94 22.59 16.39
C LEU A 305 22.65 22.04 17.65
N PRO A 306 22.16 22.41 18.86
CA PRO A 306 22.67 21.89 20.11
C PRO A 306 22.31 20.40 20.28
N ILE A 307 23.21 19.64 20.91
CA ILE A 307 22.97 18.24 21.25
C ILE A 307 22.24 18.19 22.59
N LEU A 308 20.95 17.85 22.57
CA LEU A 308 20.14 17.73 23.79
C LEU A 308 20.11 16.28 24.32
N PHE A 309 20.23 15.30 23.43
CA PHE A 309 20.15 13.88 23.74
C PHE A 309 21.47 13.17 23.41
N PRO A 310 22.50 13.28 24.28
CA PRO A 310 23.82 12.73 23.99
C PRO A 310 23.89 11.21 24.15
N GLN A 311 23.06 10.61 25.01
CA GLN A 311 23.12 9.18 25.32
C GLN A 311 22.39 8.32 24.27
N ASP A 312 23.00 7.18 23.93
CA ASP A 312 22.48 6.22 22.95
C ASP A 312 21.06 5.73 23.30
N ALA A 313 20.74 5.65 24.60
CA ALA A 313 19.44 5.21 25.10
C ALA A 313 18.27 6.08 24.59
N TYR A 314 18.47 7.38 24.43
CA TYR A 314 17.44 8.27 23.89
C TYR A 314 17.15 7.94 22.43
N PHE A 315 18.19 7.81 21.61
CA PHE A 315 18.04 7.44 20.20
C PHE A 315 17.32 6.10 20.03
N ILE A 316 17.71 5.09 20.80
CA ILE A 316 17.09 3.75 20.77
C ILE A 316 15.61 3.83 21.17
N THR A 317 15.29 4.58 22.23
CA THR A 317 13.90 4.76 22.69
C THR A 317 13.05 5.49 21.66
N PHE A 318 13.58 6.56 21.06
CA PHE A 318 12.89 7.30 20.00
C PHE A 318 12.68 6.41 18.78
N MET A 319 13.70 5.65 18.36
CA MET A 319 13.60 4.72 17.23
C MET A 319 12.55 3.64 17.45
N LEU A 320 12.50 3.06 18.65
CA LEU A 320 11.50 2.05 19.01
C LEU A 320 10.08 2.62 18.86
N LEU A 321 9.79 3.74 19.53
CA LEU A 321 8.46 4.35 19.49
C LEU A 321 8.09 4.84 18.09
N PHE A 322 9.04 5.44 17.39
CA PHE A 322 8.86 5.96 16.03
C PHE A 322 8.53 4.86 15.02
N ALA A 323 9.21 3.72 15.10
CA ALA A 323 9.04 2.59 14.20
C ALA A 323 7.75 1.81 14.49
N VAL A 324 7.44 1.49 15.76
CA VAL A 324 6.17 0.83 16.12
C VAL A 324 4.99 1.68 15.66
N SER A 325 5.01 2.98 15.95
CA SER A 325 3.93 3.88 15.53
C SER A 325 3.88 4.08 14.01
N ASN A 326 5.00 3.93 13.28
CA ASN A 326 5.00 3.97 11.81
C ASN A 326 4.21 2.79 11.25
N GLY A 327 4.62 1.59 11.64
CA GLY A 327 4.04 0.34 11.15
C GLY A 327 2.57 0.22 11.50
N TYR A 328 2.21 0.61 12.73
CA TYR A 328 0.85 0.57 13.22
C TYR A 328 -0.06 1.58 12.50
N LEU A 329 0.28 2.87 12.50
CA LEU A 329 -0.58 3.91 11.94
C LEU A 329 -0.72 3.78 10.43
N MET A 330 0.36 3.43 9.73
CA MET A 330 0.30 3.15 8.30
C MET A 330 -0.63 1.98 8.01
N SER A 331 -0.47 0.84 8.70
CA SER A 331 -1.30 -0.34 8.44
C SER A 331 -2.76 -0.09 8.78
N LEU A 332 -3.01 0.65 9.86
CA LEU A 332 -4.34 1.09 10.25
C LEU A 332 -4.99 1.92 9.15
N THR A 333 -4.32 2.95 8.62
CA THR A 333 -4.88 3.78 7.53
C THR A 333 -5.18 2.96 6.26
N MET A 334 -4.28 2.05 5.88
CA MET A 334 -4.48 1.16 4.73
C MET A 334 -5.66 0.21 4.90
N CYS A 335 -5.96 -0.20 6.13
CA CYS A 335 -7.09 -1.09 6.42
C CYS A 335 -8.42 -0.35 6.61
N LEU A 336 -8.39 0.88 7.13
CA LEU A 336 -9.59 1.69 7.34
C LEU A 336 -10.13 2.31 6.05
N ALA A 337 -9.27 2.73 5.11
CA ALA A 337 -9.73 3.41 3.90
C ALA A 337 -10.75 2.60 3.05
N PRO A 338 -10.57 1.28 2.80
CA PRO A 338 -11.59 0.49 2.09
C PRO A 338 -12.89 0.26 2.89
N ARG A 339 -12.91 0.49 4.21
CA ARG A 339 -14.12 0.34 5.04
C ARG A 339 -15.02 1.58 4.98
N GLN A 340 -14.43 2.74 4.69
CA GLN A 340 -15.12 4.03 4.52
C GLN A 340 -15.89 4.16 3.18
N VAL A 341 -15.81 3.15 2.30
CA VAL A 341 -16.39 3.18 0.95
C VAL A 341 -17.27 1.97 0.67
N LEU A 342 -18.13 2.08 -0.35
CA LEU A 342 -19.03 0.99 -0.74
C LEU A 342 -18.23 -0.20 -1.30
N PRO A 343 -18.75 -1.45 -1.22
CA PRO A 343 -18.01 -2.63 -1.69
C PRO A 343 -17.47 -2.55 -3.13
N HIS A 344 -18.21 -1.93 -4.05
CA HIS A 344 -17.80 -1.74 -5.44
C HIS A 344 -16.75 -0.63 -5.64
N GLU A 345 -16.52 0.22 -4.63
CA GLU A 345 -15.53 1.32 -4.63
C GLU A 345 -14.20 0.89 -3.97
N ARG A 346 -14.15 -0.25 -3.27
CA ARG A 346 -13.00 -0.66 -2.45
C ARG A 346 -11.70 -0.86 -3.22
N GLU A 347 -11.78 -1.42 -4.43
CA GLU A 347 -10.61 -1.59 -5.31
C GLU A 347 -9.98 -0.23 -5.65
N VAL A 348 -10.83 0.77 -5.95
CA VAL A 348 -10.40 2.13 -6.25
C VAL A 348 -9.81 2.79 -5.01
N ALA A 349 -10.42 2.62 -3.84
CA ALA A 349 -9.89 3.14 -2.58
C ALA A 349 -8.50 2.57 -2.25
N GLY A 350 -8.30 1.25 -2.36
CA GLY A 350 -6.99 0.62 -2.15
C GLY A 350 -5.92 1.12 -3.14
N THR A 351 -6.29 1.28 -4.41
CA THR A 351 -5.41 1.85 -5.43
C THR A 351 -5.03 3.31 -5.13
N LEU A 352 -5.99 4.14 -4.72
CA LEU A 352 -5.76 5.52 -4.32
C LEU A 352 -4.84 5.61 -3.10
N MET A 353 -5.02 4.74 -2.11
CA MET A 353 -4.15 4.72 -0.93
C MET A 353 -2.70 4.40 -1.28
N THR A 354 -2.46 3.53 -2.26
CA THR A 354 -1.09 3.26 -2.75
C THR A 354 -0.47 4.48 -3.41
N PHE A 355 -1.25 5.26 -4.16
CA PHE A 355 -0.78 6.54 -4.70
C PHE A 355 -0.40 7.53 -3.58
N PHE A 356 -1.24 7.67 -2.55
CA PHE A 356 -0.97 8.55 -1.41
C PHE A 356 0.21 8.08 -0.56
N LEU A 357 0.45 6.76 -0.46
CA LEU A 357 1.67 6.20 0.10
C LEU A 357 2.90 6.68 -0.68
N ALA A 358 2.89 6.57 -2.01
CA ALA A 358 3.99 7.05 -2.85
C ALA A 358 4.21 8.57 -2.75
N LEU A 359 3.12 9.35 -2.63
CA LEU A 359 3.20 10.79 -2.39
C LEU A 359 3.88 11.10 -1.04
N GLY A 360 3.49 10.41 0.04
CA GLY A 360 4.12 10.57 1.34
C GLY A 360 5.60 10.21 1.34
N LEU A 361 5.99 9.12 0.66
CA LEU A 361 7.39 8.74 0.49
C LEU A 361 8.18 9.85 -0.23
N SER A 362 7.61 10.42 -1.30
CA SER A 362 8.24 11.48 -2.10
C SER A 362 8.39 12.79 -1.31
N CYS A 363 7.34 13.21 -0.60
CA CYS A 363 7.37 14.39 0.26
C CYS A 363 8.39 14.22 1.39
N GLY A 364 8.41 13.08 2.07
CA GLY A 364 9.38 12.79 3.12
C GLY A 364 10.82 12.82 2.61
N ALA A 365 11.08 12.18 1.47
CA ALA A 365 12.40 12.24 0.83
C ALA A 365 12.83 13.69 0.52
N ALA A 366 11.93 14.54 0.01
CA ALA A 366 12.22 15.95 -0.24
C ALA A 366 12.55 16.72 1.05
N PHE A 367 11.77 16.54 2.12
CA PHE A 367 12.05 17.17 3.41
C PHE A 367 13.35 16.66 4.05
N SER A 368 13.76 15.43 3.77
CA SER A 368 15.03 14.90 4.29
C SER A 368 16.24 15.71 3.83
N PHE A 369 16.23 16.22 2.60
CA PHE A 369 17.28 17.11 2.10
C PHE A 369 17.28 18.45 2.83
N LEU A 370 16.08 18.99 3.12
CA LEU A 370 15.95 20.24 3.88
C LEU A 370 16.48 20.07 5.30
N PHE A 371 16.05 19.03 6.01
CA PHE A 371 16.52 18.78 7.39
C PHE A 371 18.00 18.46 7.45
N LYS A 372 18.53 17.75 6.44
CA LYS A 372 19.96 17.50 6.33
C LYS A 372 20.77 18.78 6.06
N ALA A 373 20.19 19.77 5.38
CA ALA A 373 20.82 21.08 5.18
C ALA A 373 20.74 21.99 6.42
N LEU A 374 19.81 21.71 7.35
CA LEU A 374 19.64 22.45 8.60
C LEU A 374 20.54 21.93 9.74
N LEU A 375 20.89 20.63 9.71
CA LEU A 375 22.01 20.08 10.47
C LEU A 375 23.29 20.73 9.95
#